data_AF-A0A7S0PGI1-F1
#
_entry.id   AF-A0A7S0PGI1-F1
#
_cell.length_a   1.000
_cell.length_b   1.000
_cell.length_c   1.000
_cell.angle_alpha   90.00
_cell.angle_beta   90.00
_cell.angle_gamma   90.00
#
_symmetry.space_group_name_H-M   'P 1'
#
loop_
_entity.id
_entity.type
_entity.pdbx_description
1 polymer ?
#
loop_
_entity_poly.entity_id
_entity_poly.type
_entity_poly.pdbx_seq_one_letter_code
_entity_poly.pdbx_strand_id
1 'polypeptide(L)'
;EVPVHAVVAAAGSPVIRRLAAAAFASRGQQPLRVVLPSPGAGDVGAEALGAVAEFLYTDRVTLPRRLLSQGIAAAEGLGLAELAAKLREQQRQGGSQDGAE
;
A
#
# COMPACT_ATOMS: atom_id res chain seq x y z
N GLU A 1 1.42 -8.70 -9.66
CA GLU A 1 0.01 -8.57 -9.24
C GLU A 1 -0.11 -9.19 -7.86
N VAL A 2 -0.84 -8.56 -6.93
CA VAL A 2 -1.03 -9.10 -5.57
C VAL A 2 -2.52 -9.32 -5.37
N PRO A 3 -2.99 -10.57 -5.20
CA PRO A 3 -4.40 -10.86 -4.98
C PRO A 3 -4.81 -10.47 -3.55
N VAL A 4 -5.92 -9.75 -3.42
CA VAL A 4 -6.47 -9.31 -2.12
C VAL A 4 -7.98 -9.48 -2.15
N HIS A 5 -8.57 -9.91 -1.02
CA HIS A 5 -10.03 -9.95 -0.91
C HIS A 5 -10.61 -8.53 -0.95
N ALA A 6 -11.59 -8.31 -1.84
CA ALA A 6 -12.19 -6.98 -2.03
C ALA A 6 -12.75 -6.39 -0.73
N VAL A 7 -13.31 -7.23 0.15
CA VAL A 7 -13.83 -6.79 1.46
C VAL A 7 -12.74 -6.27 2.39
N VAL A 8 -11.58 -6.94 2.44
CA VAL A 8 -10.44 -6.53 3.28
C VAL A 8 -9.84 -5.24 2.75
N ALA A 9 -9.62 -5.17 1.43
CA ALA A 9 -9.09 -3.99 0.79
C ALA A 9 -10.02 -2.78 0.91
N ALA A 10 -11.34 -2.97 0.79
CA ALA A 10 -12.33 -1.90 0.99
C ALA A 10 -12.50 -1.46 2.45
N ALA A 11 -12.26 -2.34 3.41
CA ALA A 11 -12.29 -1.99 4.82
C ALA A 11 -11.12 -1.05 5.18
N GLY A 12 -9.91 -1.37 4.70
CA GLY A 12 -8.71 -0.57 4.96
C GLY A 12 -8.57 0.67 4.09
N SER A 13 -9.03 0.64 2.82
CA SER A 13 -8.85 1.72 1.86
C SER A 13 -10.18 2.36 1.43
N PRO A 14 -10.42 3.65 1.75
CA PRO A 14 -11.60 4.36 1.26
C PRO A 14 -11.60 4.54 -0.26
N VAL A 15 -10.43 4.56 -0.89
CA VAL A 15 -10.27 4.61 -2.36
C VAL A 15 -10.76 3.30 -2.97
N ILE A 16 -10.27 2.16 -2.49
CA ILE A 16 -10.70 0.84 -2.98
C ILE A 16 -12.17 0.62 -2.70
N ARG A 17 -12.70 1.06 -1.55
CA ARG A 17 -14.13 0.98 -1.24
C ARG A 17 -15.00 1.67 -2.29
N ARG A 18 -14.63 2.88 -2.71
CA ARG A 18 -15.34 3.62 -3.77
C ARG A 18 -15.23 2.92 -5.11
N LEU A 19 -14.04 2.43 -5.47
CA LEU A 19 -13.82 1.71 -6.73
C LEU A 19 -14.61 0.39 -6.78
N ALA A 20 -14.61 -0.37 -5.68
CA ALA A 20 -15.37 -1.61 -5.56
C ALA A 20 -16.87 -1.34 -5.68
N ALA A 21 -17.41 -0.35 -4.98
CA ALA A 21 -18.82 0.01 -5.07
C ALA A 21 -19.24 0.38 -6.51
N ALA A 22 -18.43 1.19 -7.20
CA ALA A 22 -18.67 1.55 -8.60
C ALA A 22 -18.57 0.34 -9.55
N ALA A 23 -17.62 -0.57 -9.31
CA ALA A 23 -17.45 -1.78 -10.10
C ALA A 23 -18.63 -2.76 -9.93
N PHE A 24 -19.10 -2.97 -8.69
CA PHE A 24 -20.27 -3.79 -8.42
C PHE A 24 -21.54 -3.22 -9.08
N ALA A 25 -21.73 -1.91 -9.01
CA ALA A 25 -22.89 -1.25 -9.63
C ALA A 25 -22.90 -1.36 -11.17
N SER A 26 -21.73 -1.49 -11.81
CA SER A 26 -21.61 -1.42 -13.27
C SER A 26 -21.43 -2.77 -13.98
N ARG A 27 -20.88 -3.80 -13.34
CA ARG A 27 -20.45 -5.01 -14.07
C ARG A 27 -20.82 -6.35 -13.45
N GLY A 28 -21.37 -6.40 -12.23
CA GLY A 28 -21.82 -7.64 -11.58
C GLY A 28 -20.75 -8.73 -11.37
N GLN A 29 -19.49 -8.53 -11.77
CA GLN A 29 -18.42 -9.54 -11.68
C GLN A 29 -17.07 -8.97 -11.22
N GLN A 30 -16.41 -9.80 -10.42
CA GLN A 30 -15.00 -9.74 -10.01
C GLN A 30 -14.13 -10.53 -11.01
N PRO A 31 -12.83 -10.20 -11.19
CA PRO A 31 -11.99 -9.37 -10.33
C PRO A 31 -11.88 -7.89 -10.73
N LEU A 32 -11.88 -7.00 -9.73
CA LEU A 32 -11.48 -5.60 -9.89
C LEU A 32 -9.94 -5.51 -9.95
N ARG A 33 -9.40 -5.02 -11.06
CA ARG A 33 -7.97 -4.72 -11.19
C ARG A 33 -7.71 -3.25 -10.87
N VAL A 34 -6.93 -2.99 -9.82
CA VAL A 34 -6.47 -1.65 -9.46
C VAL A 34 -5.00 -1.53 -9.82
N VAL A 35 -4.66 -0.54 -10.64
CA VAL A 35 -3.27 -0.25 -11.03
C VAL A 35 -2.81 0.97 -10.25
N LEU A 36 -1.78 0.80 -9.43
CA LEU A 36 -1.12 1.92 -8.77
C LEU A 36 -0.02 2.48 -9.67
N PRO A 37 -0.01 3.79 -9.94
CA PRO A 37 1.12 4.42 -10.60
C PRO A 37 2.31 4.41 -9.63
N SER A 38 3.24 3.47 -9.79
CA SER A 38 4.48 3.45 -9.00
C SER A 38 5.53 4.32 -9.69
N PRO A 39 6.24 5.22 -8.97
CA PRO A 39 7.33 6.02 -9.53
C PRO A 39 8.62 5.21 -9.80
N GLY A 40 8.59 3.88 -9.68
CA GLY A 40 9.68 2.99 -10.05
C GLY A 40 9.15 1.75 -10.77
N ALA A 41 9.59 1.53 -12.00
CA ALA A 41 9.27 0.33 -12.77
C ALA A 41 10.06 -0.88 -12.25
N GLY A 42 9.40 -2.03 -12.05
CA GLY A 42 10.03 -3.32 -11.72
C GLY A 42 9.63 -3.95 -10.38
N ASP A 43 10.45 -4.88 -9.86
CA ASP A 43 10.23 -5.66 -8.62
C ASP A 43 9.95 -4.80 -7.38
N VAL A 44 10.50 -3.59 -7.40
CA VAL A 44 10.28 -2.51 -6.44
C VAL A 44 8.79 -2.20 -6.22
N GLY A 45 7.98 -2.18 -7.29
CA GLY A 45 6.54 -1.98 -7.18
C GLY A 45 5.82 -3.19 -6.59
N ALA A 46 6.32 -4.41 -6.84
CA ALA A 46 5.74 -5.63 -6.31
C ALA A 46 5.98 -5.79 -4.80
N GLU A 47 7.17 -5.45 -4.31
CA GLU A 47 7.48 -5.45 -2.86
C GLU A 47 6.61 -4.42 -2.11
N ALA A 48 6.46 -3.20 -2.64
CA ALA A 48 5.60 -2.19 -2.04
C ALA A 48 4.12 -2.63 -2.02
N LEU A 49 3.63 -3.26 -3.09
CA LEU A 49 2.28 -3.83 -3.13
C LEU A 49 2.10 -5.00 -2.16
N GLY A 50 3.11 -5.85 -2.01
CA GLY A 50 3.12 -6.93 -1.03
C GLY A 50 3.01 -6.42 0.40
N ALA A 51 3.78 -5.38 0.74
CA ALA A 51 3.73 -4.74 2.05
C ALA A 51 2.38 -4.06 2.35
N VAL A 52 1.74 -3.45 1.33
CA VAL A 52 0.37 -2.94 1.45
C VAL A 52 -0.61 -4.08 1.76
N ALA A 53 -0.50 -5.21 1.05
CA ALA A 53 -1.37 -6.36 1.28
C ALA A 53 -1.16 -6.97 2.67
N GLU A 54 0.09 -7.12 3.11
CA GLU A 54 0.42 -7.58 4.46
C GLU A 54 -0.19 -6.68 5.53
N PHE A 55 -0.08 -5.35 5.37
CA PHE A 55 -0.72 -4.40 6.26
C PHE A 55 -2.23 -4.58 6.32
N LEU A 56 -2.89 -4.74 5.18
CA LEU A 56 -4.34 -4.92 5.12
C LEU A 56 -4.83 -6.18 5.88
N TYR A 57 -4.02 -7.23 5.96
CA TYR A 57 -4.39 -8.46 6.67
C TYR A 57 -3.92 -8.53 8.11
N THR A 58 -2.81 -7.88 8.44
CA THR A 58 -2.10 -8.12 9.72
C THR A 58 -1.90 -6.86 10.55
N ASP A 59 -2.21 -5.68 10.00
CA ASP A 59 -1.88 -4.37 10.56
C ASP A 59 -0.37 -4.14 10.79
N ARG A 60 0.48 -4.99 10.19
CA ARG A 60 1.94 -4.88 10.23
C ARG A 60 2.47 -4.50 8.86
N VAL A 61 3.57 -3.74 8.87
CA VAL A 61 4.29 -3.42 7.64
C VAL A 61 5.77 -3.37 7.93
N THR A 62 6.57 -3.90 7.03
CA THR A 62 8.02 -3.67 7.02
C THR A 62 8.48 -3.56 5.58
N LEU A 63 9.11 -2.43 5.25
CA LEU A 63 9.71 -2.22 3.93
C LEU A 63 11.20 -1.88 4.07
N PRO A 64 12.07 -2.35 3.15
CA PRO A 64 13.45 -1.89 3.09
C PRO A 64 13.54 -0.37 2.96
N ARG A 65 14.56 0.28 3.55
CA ARG A 65 14.72 1.75 3.53
C ARG A 65 14.65 2.34 2.13
N ARG A 66 15.23 1.65 1.14
CA ARG A 66 15.21 2.01 -0.30
C ARG A 66 13.79 2.09 -0.90
N LEU A 67 12.81 1.42 -0.30
CA LEU A 67 11.43 1.32 -0.77
C LEU A 67 10.44 2.16 0.04
N LEU A 68 10.86 2.76 1.16
CA LEU A 68 9.95 3.49 2.06
C LEU A 68 9.21 4.62 1.34
N SER A 69 9.91 5.42 0.52
CA SER A 69 9.28 6.50 -0.23
C SER A 69 8.19 6.01 -1.18
N GLN A 70 8.40 4.87 -1.83
CA GLN A 70 7.42 4.27 -2.75
C GLN A 70 6.26 3.63 -1.99
N GLY A 71 6.54 2.96 -0.87
CA GLY A 71 5.51 2.42 0.02
C GLY A 71 4.60 3.52 0.57
N ILE A 72 5.17 4.66 0.96
CA ILE A 72 4.41 5.84 1.40
C ILE A 72 3.52 6.35 0.27
N ALA A 73 4.08 6.56 -0.93
CA ALA A 73 3.30 7.02 -2.08
C ALA A 73 2.15 6.05 -2.45
N ALA A 74 2.40 4.74 -2.39
CA ALA A 74 1.37 3.72 -2.64
C ALA A 74 0.27 3.76 -1.56
N ALA A 75 0.66 3.89 -0.29
CA ALA A 75 -0.28 4.02 0.82
C ALA A 75 -1.16 5.27 0.68
N GLU A 76 -0.58 6.40 0.31
CA GLU A 76 -1.31 7.66 0.09
C GLU A 76 -2.26 7.57 -1.11
N GLY A 77 -1.79 7.01 -2.23
CA GLY A 77 -2.64 6.80 -3.42
C GLY A 77 -3.84 5.89 -3.15
N LEU A 78 -3.71 4.99 -2.18
CA LEU A 78 -4.80 4.13 -1.69
C LEU A 78 -5.59 4.72 -0.53
N GLY A 79 -5.23 5.90 -0.01
CA GLY A 79 -5.87 6.49 1.17
C GLY A 79 -5.67 5.67 2.46
N LEU A 80 -4.59 4.89 2.54
CA LEU A 80 -4.18 4.12 3.72
C LEU A 80 -3.34 5.01 4.66
N ALA A 81 -3.99 5.93 5.35
CA ALA A 81 -3.32 6.94 6.17
C ALA A 81 -2.45 6.34 7.30
N GLU A 82 -2.94 5.29 7.95
CA GLU A 82 -2.20 4.61 9.02
C GLU A 82 -0.94 3.92 8.50
N LEU A 83 -1.04 3.23 7.35
CA LEU A 83 0.12 2.63 6.69
C LEU A 83 1.17 3.68 6.34
N ALA A 84 0.75 4.81 5.76
CA ALA A 84 1.66 5.90 5.44
C ALA A 84 2.34 6.48 6.69
N ALA A 85 1.62 6.58 7.81
CA ALA A 85 2.18 7.01 9.09
C ALA A 85 3.22 6.01 9.63
N LYS A 86 2.91 4.71 9.63
CA LYS A 86 3.84 3.64 10.05
C LYS A 86 5.12 3.63 9.21
N LEU A 87 5.01 3.80 7.89
CA LEU A 87 6.17 3.84 7.00
C LEU A 87 7.03 5.11 7.18
N ARG A 88 6.42 6.27 7.46
CA ARG A 88 7.15 7.49 7.81
C ARG A 88 7.87 7.38 9.14
N GLU A 89 7.26 6.73 10.12
CA GLU A 89 7.91 6.44 11.40
C GLU A 89 9.14 5.55 11.18
N GLN A 90 9.01 4.48 10.39
CA GLN A 90 10.14 3.63 10.02
C GLN A 90 11.25 4.41 9.30
N GLN A 91 10.89 5.36 8.42
CA GLN A 91 11.86 6.22 7.71
C GLN A 91 12.63 7.13 8.66
N ARG A 92 11.98 7.67 9.70
CA ARG A 92 12.62 8.51 10.73
C ARG A 92 13.57 7.69 11.60
N GLN A 93 13.13 6.51 12.06
CA GLN A 93 13.93 5.63 12.91
C GLN A 93 15.18 5.10 12.21
N GLY A 94 15.10 4.83 10.90
CA GLY A 94 16.27 4.43 10.10
C GLY A 94 17.29 5.54 9.86
N GLY A 95 16.94 6.82 10.07
CA GLY A 95 17.84 7.98 9.91
C GLY A 95 18.68 8.31 11.14
N SER A 96 18.36 7.74 12.31
CA SER A 96 19.04 8.05 13.58
C SER A 96 20.32 7.24 13.83
N GLN A 97 20.73 6.35 12.94
CA GLN A 97 21.95 5.53 13.11
C GLN A 97 23.18 6.02 12.33
N ASP A 98 23.05 7.00 11.42
CA ASP A 98 24.15 7.51 10.58
C ASP A 98 24.81 8.82 11.13
N GLY A 99 24.53 9.19 12.39
CA GLY A 99 24.87 10.52 12.94
C GLY A 99 25.80 10.53 14.16
N ALA A 100 26.54 9.46 14.42
CA ALA A 100 27.49 9.40 15.52
C ALA A 100 28.81 8.75 15.07
N GLU A 101 29.62 9.51 14.33
CA GLU A 101 31.08 9.35 14.27
C GLU A 101 31.73 10.72 14.49
#